data_AF-A0A842UA29-F1
#
_entry.id   AF-A0A842UA29-F1
#
_cell.length_a   1.000
_cell.length_b   1.000
_cell.length_c   1.000
_cell.angle_alpha   90.00
_cell.angle_beta   90.00
_cell.angle_gamma   90.00
#
_symmetry.space_group_name_H-M   'P 1'
#
loop_
_entity.id
_entity.type
_entity.pdbx_description
1 polymer ?
#
loop_
_entity_poly.entity_id
_entity_poly.type
_entity_poly.pdbx_seq_one_letter_code
_entity_poly.pdbx_strand_id
1 'polypeptide(L)'
;MQLIEWAFTILSFVSFYFFIGKRASKANFRLIGFLLSIIISILLSIFSFSIGVLSIGIIQLCYIFLSSYGMINCILEIRKNKKFVKDKEL
;
A
#
# COMPACT_ATOMS: atom_id res chain seq x y z
N MET A 1 -13.30 -16.99 13.98
CA MET A 1 -12.62 -15.76 14.45
C MET A 1 -11.10 -15.84 14.23
N GLN A 2 -10.41 -16.87 14.75
CA GLN A 2 -8.96 -17.08 14.58
C GLN A 2 -8.43 -17.06 13.12
N LEU A 3 -9.08 -17.74 12.17
CA LEU A 3 -8.62 -17.79 10.77
C LEU A 3 -8.49 -16.40 10.13
N ILE A 4 -9.34 -15.47 10.53
CA ILE A 4 -9.37 -14.10 9.97
C ILE A 4 -8.25 -13.26 10.57
N GLU A 5 -7.98 -13.40 11.87
CA GLU A 5 -6.84 -12.76 12.53
C GLU A 5 -5.50 -13.25 11.97
N TRP A 6 -5.39 -14.55 11.69
CA TRP A 6 -4.21 -15.11 11.03
C TRP A 6 -4.04 -14.59 9.60
N ALA A 7 -5.12 -14.49 8.83
CA ALA A 7 -5.09 -13.89 7.51
C ALA A 7 -4.58 -12.43 7.57
N PHE A 8 -5.08 -11.62 8.51
CA PHE A 8 -4.58 -10.25 8.68
C PHE A 8 -3.11 -10.19 9.07
N THR A 9 -2.69 -11.03 10.01
CA THR A 9 -1.29 -11.09 10.45
C THR A 9 -0.35 -11.41 9.29
N ILE A 10 -0.72 -12.39 8.46
CA ILE A 10 0.04 -12.77 7.27
C ILE A 10 0.06 -11.63 6.26
N LEU A 11 -1.08 -11.00 5.97
CA LEU A 11 -1.14 -9.87 5.03
C LEU A 11 -0.31 -8.67 5.51
N SER A 12 -0.32 -8.35 6.80
CA SER A 12 0.53 -7.30 7.38
C SER A 12 2.01 -7.63 7.24
N PHE A 13 2.42 -8.88 7.47
CA PHE A 13 3.79 -9.34 7.27
C PHE A 13 4.22 -9.23 5.80
N VAL A 14 3.34 -9.61 4.87
CA VAL A 14 3.61 -9.49 3.44
C VAL A 14 3.76 -8.02 3.04
N SER A 15 2.88 -7.13 3.51
CA SER A 15 2.99 -5.70 3.25
C SER A 15 4.31 -5.12 3.77
N PHE A 16 4.70 -5.49 5.01
CA PHE A 16 5.96 -5.07 5.61
C PHE A 16 7.18 -5.57 4.82
N TYR A 17 7.13 -6.80 4.30
CA TYR A 17 8.17 -7.35 3.45
C TYR A 17 8.36 -6.55 2.16
N PHE A 18 7.29 -6.05 1.56
CA PHE A 18 7.36 -5.17 0.38
C PHE A 18 8.01 -3.82 0.67
N PHE A 19 7.85 -3.29 1.89
CA PHE A 19 8.48 -2.03 2.32
C PHE A 19 9.95 -2.19 2.74
N ILE A 20 10.32 -3.32 3.36
CA ILE A 20 11.67 -3.51 3.92
C ILE A 20 12.64 -4.22 2.98
N GLY A 21 12.15 -4.86 1.91
CA GLY A 21 13.00 -5.51 0.92
C GLY A 21 13.96 -4.52 0.25
N LYS A 22 15.24 -4.92 0.08
CA LYS A 22 16.31 -4.16 -0.61
C LYS A 22 15.93 -3.54 -1.97
N ARG A 23 14.80 -3.92 -2.56
CA ARG A 23 14.25 -3.40 -3.83
C ARG A 23 13.25 -2.24 -3.68
N ALA A 24 12.92 -1.80 -2.45
CA ALA A 24 12.06 -0.64 -2.19
C ALA A 24 12.56 0.67 -2.83
N SER A 25 13.82 0.72 -3.27
CA SER A 25 14.35 1.83 -4.08
C SER A 25 13.65 1.94 -5.46
N LYS A 26 13.27 0.81 -6.09
CA LYS A 26 12.58 0.83 -7.39
C LYS A 26 11.13 1.26 -7.21
N ALA A 27 10.77 2.38 -7.83
CA ALA A 27 9.43 2.95 -7.76
C ALA A 27 8.32 1.95 -8.17
N ASN A 28 8.55 1.06 -9.14
CA ASN A 28 7.58 0.00 -9.48
C ASN A 28 7.29 -0.96 -8.32
N PHE A 29 8.28 -1.25 -7.46
CA PHE A 29 8.11 -2.15 -6.33
C PHE A 29 7.36 -1.46 -5.18
N ARG A 30 7.63 -0.17 -4.94
CA ARG A 30 6.85 0.68 -4.02
C ARG A 30 5.39 0.75 -4.42
N LEU A 31 5.12 0.87 -5.73
CA LEU A 31 3.77 0.95 -6.28
C LEU A 31 2.96 -0.33 -5.99
N ILE A 32 3.57 -1.51 -6.15
CA ILE A 32 2.97 -2.80 -5.80
C ILE A 32 2.70 -2.88 -4.28
N GLY A 33 3.65 -2.42 -3.45
CA GLY A 33 3.47 -2.37 -2.00
C GLY A 33 2.31 -1.48 -1.57
N PHE A 34 2.15 -0.30 -2.16
CA PHE A 34 1.01 0.58 -1.91
C PHE A 34 -0.32 -0.08 -2.34
N LEU A 35 -0.34 -0.74 -3.50
CA LEU A 35 -1.53 -1.43 -4.00
C LEU A 35 -1.96 -2.56 -3.07
N LEU A 36 -1.00 -3.35 -2.58
CA LEU A 36 -1.25 -4.40 -1.60
C LEU A 36 -1.78 -3.83 -0.28
N SER A 37 -1.17 -2.74 0.21
CA SER A 37 -1.58 -2.05 1.43
C SER A 37 -3.03 -1.54 1.36
N ILE A 38 -3.45 -1.02 0.21
CA ILE A 38 -4.83 -0.57 -0.03
C ILE A 38 -5.80 -1.76 0.06
N ILE A 39 -5.49 -2.88 -0.61
CA ILE A 39 -6.34 -4.09 -0.58
C ILE A 39 -6.50 -4.60 0.86
N ILE A 40 -5.41 -4.66 1.61
CA ILE A 40 -5.41 -5.08 3.03
C ILE A 40 -6.30 -4.17 3.86
N SER A 41 -6.15 -2.86 3.70
CA SER A 41 -6.88 -1.87 4.47
C SER A 41 -8.38 -1.90 4.15
N ILE A 42 -8.76 -2.16 2.90
CA ILE A 42 -10.18 -2.36 2.50
C ILE A 42 -10.76 -3.60 3.17
N LEU A 43 -10.04 -4.73 3.14
CA LEU A 43 -10.47 -5.95 3.83
C LEU A 43 -10.62 -5.73 5.34
N LEU A 44 -9.64 -5.05 5.97
CA LEU A 44 -9.69 -4.69 7.39
C LEU A 44 -10.87 -3.78 7.71
N SER A 45 -11.17 -2.82 6.83
CA SER A 45 -12.29 -1.91 7.00
C SER A 45 -13.63 -2.66 7.00
N ILE A 46 -13.86 -3.53 6.03
CA ILE A 46 -15.09 -4.35 5.95
C ILE A 46 -15.23 -5.23 7.19
N PHE A 47 -14.13 -5.86 7.62
CA PHE A 47 -14.13 -6.72 8.81
C PHE A 47 -14.38 -5.94 10.10
N SER A 48 -13.77 -4.77 10.25
CA SER A 48 -13.93 -3.90 11.43
C SER A 48 -15.37 -3.38 11.54
N PHE A 49 -16.00 -3.07 10.40
CA PHE A 49 -17.44 -2.76 10.35
C PHE A 49 -18.29 -3.95 10.80
N SER A 50 -17.93 -5.17 10.39
CA SER A 50 -18.66 -6.39 10.78
C SER A 50 -18.55 -6.73 12.27
N ILE A 51 -17.47 -6.35 12.95
CA ILE A 51 -17.29 -6.54 14.40
C ILE A 51 -17.84 -5.35 15.20
N GLY A 52 -18.20 -4.25 14.53
CA GLY A 52 -18.69 -3.02 15.17
C GLY A 52 -17.58 -2.15 15.76
N VAL A 53 -16.32 -2.39 15.40
CA VAL A 53 -15.17 -1.58 15.85
C VAL A 53 -14.91 -0.46 14.85
N LEU A 54 -15.78 0.55 14.91
CA LEU A 54 -15.76 1.68 13.97
C LEU A 54 -14.45 2.48 14.01
N SER A 55 -13.78 2.54 15.17
CA SER A 55 -12.48 3.21 15.32
C SER A 55 -11.40 2.62 14.41
N ILE A 56 -11.31 1.30 14.33
CA ILE A 56 -10.35 0.61 13.44
C ILE A 56 -10.76 0.82 11.97
N GLY A 57 -12.05 0.80 11.66
CA GLY A 57 -12.56 1.09 10.31
C GLY A 57 -12.15 2.47 9.80
N ILE A 58 -12.28 3.51 10.65
CA ILE A 58 -11.89 4.88 10.31
C ILE A 58 -10.37 4.99 10.11
N ILE A 59 -9.57 4.37 10.99
CA ILE A 59 -8.10 4.34 10.85
C ILE A 59 -7.71 3.71 9.51
N GLN A 60 -8.39 2.64 9.10
CA GLN A 60 -8.08 1.98 7.83
C GLN A 60 -8.49 2.78 6.60
N LEU A 61 -9.59 3.52 6.67
CA LEU A 61 -9.94 4.49 5.64
C LEU A 61 -8.84 5.56 5.50
N CYS A 62 -8.30 6.08 6.60
CA CYS A 62 -7.16 7.00 6.56
C CYS A 62 -5.91 6.36 5.92
N TYR A 63 -5.64 5.08 6.22
CA TYR A 63 -4.53 4.33 5.61
C TYR A 63 -4.70 4.14 4.10
N ILE A 64 -5.92 3.92 3.61
CA ILE A 64 -6.25 3.86 2.18
C ILE A 64 -5.93 5.20 1.51
N PHE A 65 -6.34 6.31 2.14
CA PHE A 65 -6.06 7.66 1.63
C PHE A 65 -4.55 7.94 1.57
N LEU A 66 -3.80 7.66 2.64
CA LEU A 66 -2.35 7.83 2.67
C LEU A 66 -1.64 6.96 1.62
N SER A 67 -2.03 5.69 1.52
CA SER A 67 -1.42 4.75 0.57
C SER A 67 -1.70 5.17 -0.88
N SER A 68 -2.91 5.68 -1.16
CA SER A 68 -3.27 6.23 -2.47
C SER A 68 -2.44 7.48 -2.80
N TYR A 69 -2.25 8.39 -1.84
CA TYR A 69 -1.40 9.56 -2.01
C TYR A 69 0.07 9.17 -2.28
N GLY A 70 0.60 8.20 -1.53
CA GLY A 70 1.93 7.64 -1.75
C GLY A 70 2.08 7.01 -3.14
N MET A 71 1.05 6.31 -3.62
CA MET A 71 1.02 5.72 -4.97
C MET A 71 1.04 6.80 -6.06
N ILE A 72 0.28 7.89 -5.91
CA ILE A 72 0.27 9.02 -6.86
C ILE A 72 1.66 9.67 -6.94
N ASN A 73 2.29 9.94 -5.79
CA ASN A 73 3.66 10.48 -5.77
C ASN A 73 4.67 9.52 -6.43
N CYS A 74 4.52 8.22 -6.20
CA CYS A 74 5.37 7.21 -6.84
C CYS A 74 5.18 7.19 -8.38
N ILE A 75 3.95 7.36 -8.87
CA ILE A 75 3.66 7.48 -10.31
C ILE A 75 4.27 8.75 -10.89
N LEU A 76 4.19 9.88 -10.17
CA LEU A 76 4.81 11.14 -10.59
C LEU A 76 6.34 11.04 -10.65
N GLU A 77 6.96 10.35 -9.69
CA GLU A 77 8.40 10.07 -9.66
C GLU A 77 8.83 9.24 -10.89
N ILE A 78 8.08 8.19 -11.22
CA ILE A 78 8.32 7.35 -12.42
C ILE A 78 8.19 8.18 -13.70
N ARG A 79 7.14 9.02 -13.80
CA ARG A 79 6.94 9.89 -14.97
C ARG A 79 8.06 10.91 -15.12
N LYS A 80 8.51 11.54 -14.02
CA LYS A 80 9.65 12.47 -14.04
C LYS A 80 10.93 11.77 -14.48
N ASN A 81 11.24 10.58 -13.95
CA ASN A 81 12.42 9.83 -14.34
C ASN A 81 12.38 9.40 -15.81
N LYS A 82 11.22 9.00 -16.35
CA LYS A 82 11.08 8.70 -17.78
C LYS A 82 11.33 9.93 -18.66
N LYS A 83 10.88 11.12 -18.24
CA LYS A 83 11.11 12.37 -18.97
C LYS A 83 12.60 12.73 -18.98
N PHE A 84 13.28 12.59 -17.83
CA PHE A 84 14.70 12.88 -17.68
C PHE A 84 15.62 11.95 -18.48
N VAL A 85 15.26 10.67 -18.64
CA VAL A 85 15.98 9.74 -19.50
C VAL A 85 15.81 10.11 -20.98
N LYS A 86 14.60 10.54 -21.37
CA LYS A 86 14.30 10.91 -22.76
C LYS A 86 15.01 12.20 -23.21
N ASP A 87 15.22 13.15 -22.29
CA ASP A 87 15.94 14.40 -22.55
C ASP A 87 17.48 14.22 -22.59
N LYS A 88 18.02 13.07 -22.17
CA LYS A 88 19.46 12.75 -22.23
C LYS A 88 19.87 11.96 -23.48
N GLU A 89 18.91 11.46 -24.25
CA GLU A 89 19.14 10.76 -25.52
C GLU A 89 18.99 11.67 -26.75
N LEU A 90 18.71 12.96 -26.54
CA LEU A 90 18.67 14.04 -27.55
C LEU A 90 19.90 14.94 -27.40
#